data_AF-A0A178ZTQ8-F1
#
_entry.id   AF-A0A178ZTQ8-F1
#
_cell.length_a   1.000
_cell.length_b   1.000
_cell.length_c   1.000
_cell.angle_alpha   90.00
_cell.angle_beta   90.00
_cell.angle_gamma   90.00
#
_symmetry.space_group_name_H-M   'P 1'
#
loop_
_entity.id
_entity.type
_entity.pdbx_description
1 polymer ?
#
loop_
_entity_poly.entity_id
_entity_poly.type
_entity_poly.pdbx_seq_one_letter_code
_entity_poly.pdbx_strand_id
1 'polypeptide(L)'
;MSKVHLYDHSASYHAITSKSPQGLQCLKRLFIEYDNPNPSRANLNSLFARDFTDNENESERTFGRDEAIETIISTRAKCSRHQIDLKRATCLINSGSSHTVFFEGVRFMMFGGALQDGSDAELPVMDEKINWTRVPFAGRMEVRVKENRFSLKEAVAEIVSRRVTSDNSVLIKRDLAARSNSMPFASPASMSTTHLGLPSNVSELPGVISAGPGDIKALVPYVSSVRGTPTVTSGSSVDGDHFGKH
;
A
#
# COMPACT_ATOMS: atom_id res chain seq x y z
N MET A 1 21.43 -5.40 31.17
CA MET A 1 20.91 -5.37 29.79
C MET A 1 19.38 -5.32 29.87
N SER A 2 18.74 -4.33 29.23
CA SER A 2 17.27 -4.30 29.17
C SER A 2 16.79 -5.48 28.33
N LYS A 3 15.84 -6.28 28.84
CA LYS A 3 15.27 -7.41 28.11
C LYS A 3 14.32 -6.85 27.05
N VAL A 4 14.70 -6.98 25.78
CA VAL A 4 13.81 -6.65 24.65
C VAL A 4 12.75 -7.74 24.55
N HIS A 5 11.48 -7.36 24.54
CA HIS A 5 10.37 -8.30 24.34
C HIS A 5 9.80 -8.16 22.94
N LEU A 6 9.61 -9.29 22.25
CA LEU A 6 9.08 -9.35 20.89
C LEU A 6 7.68 -9.99 20.91
N TYR A 7 6.74 -9.36 20.22
CA TYR A 7 5.37 -9.83 20.08
C TYR A 7 4.98 -9.84 18.60
N ASP A 8 4.66 -11.01 18.08
CA ASP A 8 4.17 -11.19 16.72
C ASP A 8 2.64 -11.22 16.69
N HIS A 9 2.07 -10.64 15.63
CA HIS A 9 0.65 -10.63 15.34
C HIS A 9 0.43 -10.91 13.85
N SER A 10 -0.31 -11.97 13.53
CA SER A 10 -0.56 -12.42 12.15
C SER A 10 -2.05 -12.43 11.76
N ALA A 11 -2.93 -12.01 12.68
CA ALA A 11 -4.36 -11.89 12.42
C ALA A 11 -4.71 -10.50 11.87
N SER A 12 -6.00 -10.29 11.54
CA SER A 12 -6.53 -8.96 11.22
C SER A 12 -6.17 -7.94 12.32
N TYR A 13 -5.95 -6.68 11.93
CA TYR A 13 -5.68 -5.59 12.90
C TYR A 13 -6.86 -5.37 13.85
N HIS A 14 -8.08 -5.79 13.49
CA HIS A 14 -9.24 -5.77 14.39
C HIS A 14 -9.09 -6.71 15.59
N ALA A 15 -8.33 -7.80 15.45
CA ALA A 15 -8.08 -8.78 16.51
C ALA A 15 -7.06 -8.31 17.56
N ILE A 16 -6.35 -7.19 17.31
CA ILE A 16 -5.48 -6.57 18.32
C ILE A 16 -6.38 -6.09 19.48
N THR A 17 -6.06 -6.48 20.71
CA THR A 17 -6.88 -6.20 21.90
C THR A 17 -6.20 -5.20 22.83
N SER A 18 -6.90 -4.77 23.88
CA SER A 18 -6.32 -3.96 24.96
C SER A 18 -5.22 -4.68 25.76
N LYS A 19 -5.12 -6.01 25.64
CA LYS A 19 -4.04 -6.82 26.23
C LYS A 19 -2.77 -6.85 25.37
N SER A 20 -2.86 -6.45 24.10
CA SER A 20 -1.70 -6.40 23.20
C SER A 20 -0.75 -5.26 23.62
N PRO A 21 0.55 -5.32 23.27
CA PRO A 21 1.47 -4.21 23.50
C PRO A 21 0.94 -2.89 22.91
N GLN A 22 1.21 -1.78 23.60
CA GLN A 22 0.74 -0.44 23.20
C GLN A 22 1.12 -0.07 21.76
N GLY A 23 2.24 -0.60 21.25
CA GLY A 23 2.63 -0.40 19.86
C GLY A 23 1.60 -0.97 18.88
N LEU A 24 1.15 -2.21 19.10
CA LEU A 24 0.10 -2.83 18.28
C LEU A 24 -1.24 -2.12 18.45
N GLN A 25 -1.55 -1.63 19.66
CA GLN A 25 -2.77 -0.84 19.88
C GLN A 25 -2.76 0.47 19.07
N CYS A 26 -1.62 1.18 19.02
CA CYS A 26 -1.45 2.35 18.16
C CYS A 26 -1.60 1.99 16.67
N LEU A 27 -1.01 0.88 16.22
CA LEU A 27 -1.18 0.38 14.83
C LEU A 27 -2.66 0.14 14.51
N LYS A 28 -3.40 -0.52 15.41
CA LYS A 28 -4.85 -0.74 15.25
C LYS A 28 -5.59 0.59 15.10
N ARG A 29 -5.36 1.55 16.00
CA ARG A 29 -6.01 2.86 15.95
C ARG A 29 -5.69 3.61 14.66
N LEU A 30 -4.45 3.53 14.19
CA LEU A 30 -4.05 4.13 12.92
C LEU A 30 -4.81 3.51 11.73
N PHE A 31 -4.89 2.19 11.67
CA PHE A 31 -5.57 1.49 10.56
C PHE A 31 -7.08 1.69 10.57
N ILE A 32 -7.69 1.82 11.76
CA ILE A 32 -9.10 2.23 11.88
C ILE A 32 -9.33 3.59 11.21
N GLU A 33 -8.45 4.58 11.44
CA GLU A 33 -8.60 5.89 10.80
C GLU A 33 -8.36 5.85 9.29
N TYR A 34 -7.48 4.97 8.80
CA TYR A 34 -7.31 4.77 7.36
C TYR A 34 -8.57 4.19 6.69
N ASP A 35 -9.24 3.23 7.33
CA ASP A 35 -10.42 2.58 6.75
C ASP A 35 -11.72 3.38 6.99
N ASN A 36 -11.74 4.24 8.01
CA ASN A 36 -12.86 5.11 8.32
C ASN A 36 -13.21 6.02 7.12
N PRO A 37 -14.46 6.04 6.63
CA PRO A 37 -14.87 6.96 5.56
C PRO A 37 -14.68 8.44 5.90
N ASN A 38 -14.73 8.79 7.19
CA ASN A 38 -14.54 10.15 7.69
C ASN A 38 -13.48 10.14 8.81
N PRO A 39 -12.17 10.07 8.47
CA PRO A 39 -11.11 10.06 9.46
C PRO A 39 -11.16 11.29 10.37
N SER A 40 -11.03 11.09 11.67
CA SER A 40 -11.17 12.18 12.65
C SER A 40 -9.82 12.85 12.90
N ARG A 41 -9.73 14.14 12.55
CA ARG A 41 -8.56 14.96 12.88
C ARG A 41 -8.24 14.94 14.37
N ALA A 42 -9.26 14.95 15.24
CA ALA A 42 -9.07 14.92 16.68
C ALA A 42 -8.45 13.58 17.14
N ASN A 43 -8.92 12.46 16.58
CA ASN A 43 -8.37 11.14 16.90
C ASN A 43 -6.92 11.02 16.42
N LEU A 44 -6.62 11.47 15.21
CA LEU A 44 -5.27 11.48 14.65
C LEU A 44 -4.32 12.39 15.47
N ASN A 45 -4.80 13.56 15.89
CA ASN A 45 -4.06 14.46 16.79
C ASN A 45 -3.74 13.82 18.15
N SER A 46 -4.63 12.97 18.66
CA SER A 46 -4.40 12.22 19.91
C SER A 46 -3.49 11.01 19.73
N LEU A 47 -3.34 10.52 18.49
CA LEU A 47 -2.56 9.33 18.15
C LEU A 47 -1.11 9.69 17.81
N PHE A 48 -0.88 10.81 17.11
CA PHE A 48 0.45 11.28 16.76
C PHE A 48 1.00 12.25 17.82
N ALA A 49 2.26 12.02 18.21
CA ALA A 49 2.96 12.92 19.11
C ALA A 49 3.16 14.29 18.46
N ARG A 50 3.30 15.35 19.26
CA ARG A 50 3.50 16.73 18.74
C ARG A 50 4.78 16.85 17.90
N ASP A 51 5.80 16.08 18.25
CA ASP A 51 7.09 15.97 17.56
C ASP A 51 7.09 14.89 16.46
N PHE A 52 5.91 14.49 15.96
CA PHE A 52 5.80 13.41 15.00
C PHE A 52 6.46 13.73 13.66
N THR A 53 7.13 12.70 13.11
CA THR A 53 7.78 12.72 11.80
C THR A 53 7.31 11.56 10.93
N ASP A 54 6.95 11.86 9.68
CA ASP A 54 6.61 10.86 8.67
C ASP A 54 7.66 10.85 7.56
N ASN A 55 8.03 9.66 7.13
CA ASN A 55 9.01 9.46 6.06
C ASN A 55 8.38 8.54 5.00
N GLU A 56 8.19 9.09 3.81
CA GLU A 56 7.74 8.32 2.67
C GLU A 56 8.88 7.48 2.08
N ASN A 57 8.52 6.37 1.43
CA ASN A 57 9.48 5.53 0.75
C ASN A 57 10.19 6.34 -0.36
N GLU A 58 11.51 6.18 -0.49
CA GLU A 58 12.35 6.84 -1.52
C GLU A 58 12.39 8.38 -1.47
N SER A 59 11.84 9.00 -0.42
CA SER A 59 11.89 10.43 -0.20
C SER A 59 12.79 10.77 0.99
N GLU A 60 13.74 11.69 0.79
CA GLU A 60 14.49 12.30 1.90
C GLU A 60 13.66 13.35 2.66
N ARG A 61 12.49 13.72 2.11
CA ARG A 61 11.60 14.68 2.76
C ARG A 61 10.91 14.03 3.95
N THR A 62 11.04 14.69 5.09
CA THR A 62 10.29 14.37 6.30
C THR A 62 9.08 15.29 6.40
N PHE A 63 7.92 14.72 6.70
CA PHE A 63 6.67 15.46 6.91
C PHE A 63 6.35 15.57 8.39
N GLY A 64 5.82 16.72 8.80
CA GLY A 64 5.36 16.94 10.16
C GLY A 64 3.98 16.32 10.41
N ARG A 65 3.59 16.30 11.68
CA ARG A 65 2.28 15.80 12.14
C ARG A 65 1.10 16.32 11.35
N ASP A 66 0.97 17.64 11.19
CA ASP A 66 -0.23 18.22 10.59
C ASP A 66 -0.32 17.88 9.09
N GLU A 67 0.81 17.85 8.38
CA GLU A 67 0.88 17.46 6.97
C GLU A 67 0.56 15.97 6.76
N ALA A 68 1.03 15.09 7.65
CA ALA A 68 0.69 13.68 7.61
C ALA A 68 -0.81 13.44 7.87
N ILE A 69 -1.41 14.20 8.79
CA ILE A 69 -2.86 14.14 9.05
C ILE A 69 -3.65 14.59 7.83
N GLU A 70 -3.27 15.71 7.21
CA GLU A 70 -3.92 16.19 5.97
C GLU A 70 -3.79 15.15 4.85
N THR A 71 -2.63 14.51 4.72
CA THR A 71 -2.41 13.46 3.72
C THR A 71 -3.34 12.26 3.94
N ILE A 72 -3.56 11.83 5.19
CA ILE A 72 -4.49 10.73 5.51
C ILE A 72 -5.93 11.11 5.13
N ILE A 73 -6.39 12.28 5.58
CA ILE A 73 -7.76 12.76 5.33
C ILE A 73 -8.01 12.95 3.84
N SER A 74 -7.10 13.65 3.15
CA SER A 74 -7.23 13.93 1.70
C SER A 74 -7.13 12.68 0.84
N THR A 75 -6.28 11.71 1.20
CA THR A 75 -6.20 10.42 0.49
C THR A 75 -7.49 9.63 0.69
N ARG A 76 -8.03 9.62 1.90
CA ARG A 76 -9.28 8.91 2.20
C ARG A 76 -10.48 9.51 1.48
N ALA A 77 -10.56 10.85 1.40
CA ALA A 77 -11.62 11.56 0.69
C ALA A 77 -11.67 11.27 -0.82
N LYS A 78 -10.52 10.94 -1.42
CA LYS A 78 -10.42 10.53 -2.84
C LYS A 78 -10.90 9.09 -3.09
N CYS A 79 -11.02 8.30 -2.01
CA CYS A 79 -11.41 6.90 -2.10
C CYS A 79 -12.90 6.73 -1.77
N SER A 80 -13.68 6.11 -2.66
CA SER A 80 -15.06 5.69 -2.37
C SER A 80 -15.08 4.57 -1.33
N ARG A 81 -14.13 3.62 -1.42
CA ARG A 81 -13.87 2.62 -0.37
C ARG A 81 -12.38 2.46 -0.14
N HIS A 82 -12.02 2.17 1.11
CA HIS A 82 -10.67 1.88 1.56
C HIS A 82 -10.74 0.75 2.58
N GLN A 83 -9.85 -0.24 2.44
CA GLN A 83 -9.73 -1.34 3.39
C GLN A 83 -8.26 -1.77 3.51
N ILE A 84 -7.80 -1.97 4.73
CA ILE A 84 -6.48 -2.56 5.00
C ILE A 84 -6.64 -4.03 5.40
N ASP A 85 -5.86 -4.88 4.76
CA ASP A 85 -5.63 -6.25 5.19
C ASP A 85 -4.22 -6.35 5.78
N LEU A 86 -4.15 -6.47 7.11
CA LEU A 86 -2.89 -6.64 7.83
C LEU A 86 -2.43 -8.10 7.67
N LYS A 87 -1.25 -8.29 7.08
CA LYS A 87 -0.65 -9.63 6.95
C LYS A 87 0.12 -10.03 8.20
N ARG A 88 0.98 -9.13 8.67
CA ARG A 88 1.80 -9.35 9.86
C ARG A 88 2.17 -8.02 10.49
N ALA A 89 2.23 -8.01 11.81
CA ALA A 89 2.87 -6.98 12.59
C ALA A 89 3.76 -7.61 13.68
N THR A 90 4.91 -6.98 13.94
CA THR A 90 5.82 -7.37 15.01
C THR A 90 6.09 -6.14 15.87
N CYS A 91 5.78 -6.24 17.15
CA CYS A 91 6.06 -5.20 18.14
C CYS A 91 7.27 -5.58 18.99
N LEU A 92 8.32 -4.77 18.91
CA LEU A 92 9.49 -4.81 19.75
C LEU A 92 9.34 -3.79 20.88
N ILE A 93 9.31 -4.27 22.12
CA ILE A 93 9.34 -3.46 23.32
C ILE A 93 10.81 -3.22 23.66
N ASN A 94 11.33 -2.04 23.30
CA ASN A 94 12.71 -1.65 23.58
C ASN A 94 12.89 -1.29 25.07
N SER A 95 11.89 -0.60 25.62
CA SER A 95 11.75 -0.24 27.02
C SER A 95 10.27 -0.10 27.38
N GLY A 96 9.93 0.06 28.67
CA GLY A 96 8.55 0.35 29.10
C GLY A 96 7.96 1.65 28.53
N SER A 97 8.80 2.53 27.97
CA SER A 97 8.40 3.81 27.37
C SER A 97 8.58 3.90 25.86
N SER A 98 9.15 2.87 25.21
CA SER A 98 9.49 2.89 23.79
C SER A 98 9.23 1.54 23.13
N HIS A 99 8.33 1.54 22.16
CA HIS A 99 8.04 0.40 21.30
C HIS A 99 8.39 0.73 19.85
N THR A 100 8.77 -0.29 19.10
CA THR A 100 8.91 -0.22 17.64
C THR A 100 8.01 -1.27 17.02
N VAL A 101 7.19 -0.88 16.05
CA VAL A 101 6.29 -1.81 15.35
C VAL A 101 6.68 -1.86 13.88
N PHE A 102 6.94 -3.07 13.41
CA PHE A 102 7.08 -3.39 12.00
C PHE A 102 5.76 -3.97 11.51
N PHE A 103 5.29 -3.57 10.35
CA PHE A 103 4.04 -4.08 9.80
C PHE A 103 4.12 -4.23 8.29
N GLU A 104 3.38 -5.21 7.78
CA GLU A 104 3.17 -5.45 6.37
C GLU A 104 1.70 -5.77 6.11
N GLY A 105 1.20 -5.31 4.98
CA GLY A 105 -0.19 -5.47 4.63
C GLY A 105 -0.48 -5.15 3.18
N VAL A 106 -1.76 -5.19 2.85
CA VAL A 106 -2.28 -4.81 1.56
C VAL A 106 -3.41 -3.84 1.80
N ARG A 107 -3.35 -2.66 1.18
CA ARG A 107 -4.49 -1.76 1.13
C ARG A 107 -5.26 -1.96 -0.17
N PHE A 108 -6.57 -2.02 -0.05
CA PHE A 108 -7.51 -2.07 -1.16
C PHE A 108 -8.20 -0.73 -1.23
N MET A 109 -8.08 -0.05 -2.36
CA MET A 109 -8.63 1.27 -2.57
C MET A 109 -9.56 1.24 -3.78
N MET A 110 -10.70 1.91 -3.68
CA MET A 110 -11.51 2.27 -4.82
C MET A 110 -11.57 3.78 -4.89
N PHE A 111 -11.25 4.32 -6.04
CA PHE A 111 -11.35 5.76 -6.28
C PHE A 111 -12.79 6.07 -6.69
N GLY A 112 -13.37 7.13 -6.11
CA GLY A 112 -14.66 7.62 -6.57
C GLY A 112 -14.51 8.13 -8.00
N GLY A 113 -15.31 7.61 -8.93
CA GLY A 113 -15.36 8.11 -10.30
C GLY A 113 -15.91 9.53 -10.33
N ALA A 114 -15.04 10.52 -10.19
CA ALA A 114 -15.36 11.89 -10.57
C ALA A 114 -15.31 11.99 -12.11
N LEU A 115 -16.35 11.48 -12.76
CA LEU A 115 -16.76 11.75 -14.14
C LEU A 115 -18.23 11.29 -14.27
N GLN A 116 -19.12 11.94 -13.54
CA GLN A 116 -20.45 12.23 -14.05
C GLN A 116 -20.50 13.74 -14.22
N ASP A 117 -19.91 14.18 -15.32
CA ASP A 117 -20.19 15.50 -15.88
C ASP A 117 -21.67 15.52 -16.27
N GLY A 118 -22.36 16.60 -15.95
CA GLY A 118 -23.82 16.70 -15.99
C GLY A 118 -24.40 16.49 -17.38
N SER A 119 -24.81 15.27 -17.69
CA SER A 119 -25.74 14.99 -18.79
C SER A 119 -26.76 13.95 -18.35
N ASP A 120 -28.04 14.34 -18.43
CA ASP A 120 -29.22 13.46 -18.37
C ASP A 120 -29.24 12.52 -19.60
N ALA A 121 -28.23 11.65 -19.69
CA ALA A 121 -28.17 10.60 -20.70
C ALA A 121 -28.20 9.27 -19.98
N GLU A 122 -29.20 8.46 -20.31
CA GLU A 122 -29.48 7.13 -19.76
C GLU A 122 -28.21 6.34 -19.49
N LEU A 123 -28.08 5.91 -18.23
CA LEU A 123 -26.96 5.11 -17.75
C LEU A 123 -26.81 3.84 -18.60
N PRO A 124 -25.71 3.64 -19.34
CA PRO A 124 -25.40 2.32 -19.84
C PRO A 124 -25.10 1.46 -18.60
N VAL A 125 -25.76 0.32 -18.49
CA VAL A 125 -25.45 -0.73 -17.51
C VAL A 125 -24.05 -1.27 -17.86
N MET A 126 -23.00 -0.53 -17.49
CA MET A 126 -21.66 -1.06 -17.44
C MET A 126 -21.61 -1.97 -16.24
N ASP A 127 -21.36 -3.26 -16.48
CA ASP A 127 -20.99 -4.23 -15.45
C ASP A 127 -20.03 -3.56 -14.46
N GLU A 128 -20.51 -3.28 -13.24
CA GLU A 128 -19.72 -2.74 -12.13
C GLU A 128 -18.69 -3.78 -11.71
N LYS A 129 -17.65 -3.95 -12.51
CA LYS A 129 -16.45 -4.65 -12.10
C LYS A 129 -15.77 -3.72 -11.11
N ILE A 130 -16.13 -3.90 -9.85
CA ILE A 130 -15.60 -3.22 -8.66
C ILE A 130 -14.07 -3.31 -8.72
N ASN A 131 -13.42 -2.32 -9.31
CA ASN A 131 -11.99 -2.33 -9.58
C ASN A 131 -11.23 -1.89 -8.32
N TRP A 132 -11.16 -2.80 -7.34
CA TRP A 132 -10.27 -2.64 -6.20
C TRP A 132 -8.83 -2.54 -6.67
N THR A 133 -8.22 -1.41 -6.35
CA THR A 133 -6.79 -1.22 -6.51
C THR A 133 -6.08 -1.84 -5.31
N ARG A 134 -5.29 -2.89 -5.56
CA ARG A 134 -4.53 -3.60 -4.53
C ARG A 134 -3.12 -3.03 -4.41
N VAL A 135 -2.74 -2.55 -3.23
CA VAL A 135 -1.43 -1.94 -2.98
C VAL A 135 -0.77 -2.61 -1.78
N PRO A 136 0.24 -3.46 -2.01
CA PRO A 136 1.12 -3.92 -0.94
C PRO A 136 1.82 -2.73 -0.30
N PHE A 137 1.93 -2.75 1.03
CA PHE A 137 2.69 -1.77 1.77
C PHE A 137 3.33 -2.38 2.99
N ALA A 138 4.48 -1.82 3.38
CA ALA A 138 5.17 -2.17 4.61
C ALA A 138 5.73 -0.92 5.25
N GLY A 139 5.90 -0.97 6.57
CA GLY A 139 6.45 0.16 7.29
C GLY A 139 6.90 -0.18 8.69
N ARG A 140 7.48 0.85 9.31
CA ARG A 140 7.92 0.89 10.69
C ARG A 140 7.28 2.09 11.36
N MET A 141 6.84 1.93 12.60
CA MET A 141 6.48 3.05 13.46
C MET A 141 7.19 2.95 14.80
N GLU A 142 7.52 4.10 15.37
CA GLU A 142 8.02 4.23 16.74
C GLU A 142 6.93 4.81 17.62
N VAL A 143 6.71 4.19 18.78
CA VAL A 143 5.65 4.52 19.71
C VAL A 143 6.27 4.85 21.05
N ARG A 144 5.90 6.02 21.59
CA ARG A 144 6.27 6.47 22.93
C ARG A 144 5.12 6.17 23.88
N VAL A 145 5.43 5.43 24.94
CA VAL A 145 4.47 5.10 26.00
C VAL A 145 4.77 5.99 27.20
N LYS A 146 3.78 6.78 27.60
CA LYS A 146 3.82 7.65 28.78
C LYS A 146 2.95 7.02 29.85
N GLU A 147 3.58 6.62 30.95
CA GLU A 147 2.84 6.21 32.14
C GLU A 147 2.00 7.38 32.64
N ASN A 148 0.70 7.14 32.82
CA ASN A 148 -0.17 8.14 33.39
C ASN A 148 -0.05 8.09 34.92
N ARG A 149 0.90 8.85 35.47
CA ARG A 149 1.15 8.89 36.92
C ARG A 149 0.02 9.55 37.73
N PHE A 150 -0.95 10.19 37.07
CA PHE A 150 -1.96 11.03 37.71
C PHE A 150 -3.40 10.51 37.56
N SER A 151 -3.64 9.46 36.78
CA SER A 151 -4.96 8.84 36.72
C SER A 151 -4.86 7.33 36.59
N LEU A 152 -5.83 6.60 37.14
CA LEU A 152 -6.03 5.16 36.96
C LEU A 152 -6.31 4.76 35.49
N LYS A 153 -6.16 5.68 34.52
CA LYS A 153 -6.28 5.37 33.10
C LYS A 153 -5.04 4.61 32.63
N GLU A 154 -5.28 3.75 31.65
CA GLU A 154 -4.26 3.07 30.88
C GLU A 154 -3.19 4.05 30.37
N ALA A 155 -1.95 3.58 30.25
CA ALA A 155 -0.82 4.36 29.74
C ALA A 155 -1.18 5.04 28.40
N VAL A 156 -0.73 6.29 28.23
CA VAL A 156 -0.96 7.03 26.97
C VAL A 156 0.15 6.67 26.00
N ALA A 157 -0.21 6.13 24.84
CA ALA A 157 0.73 5.78 23.78
C ALA A 157 0.50 6.66 22.54
N GLU A 158 1.59 7.23 22.04
CA GLU A 158 1.59 8.14 20.89
C GLU A 158 2.62 7.64 19.86
N ILE A 159 2.29 7.74 18.58
CA ILE A 159 3.21 7.47 17.47
C ILE A 159 4.13 8.68 17.30
N VAL A 160 5.44 8.48 17.38
CA VAL A 160 6.46 9.53 17.28
C VAL A 160 7.09 9.57 15.89
N SER A 161 7.23 8.43 15.24
CA SER A 161 7.69 8.40 13.87
C SER A 161 7.02 7.29 13.10
N ARG A 162 6.85 7.52 11.80
CA ARG A 162 6.47 6.51 10.84
C ARG A 162 7.41 6.58 9.65
N ARG A 163 7.82 5.41 9.18
CA ARG A 163 8.60 5.25 7.96
C ARG A 163 7.96 4.17 7.11
N VAL A 164 7.54 4.53 5.92
CA VAL A 164 7.07 3.57 4.93
C VAL A 164 8.29 2.98 4.22
N THR A 165 8.43 1.67 4.25
CA THR A 165 9.59 0.95 3.71
C THR A 165 9.30 0.26 2.38
N SER A 166 8.03 0.11 2.04
CA SER A 166 7.56 -0.29 0.72
C SER A 166 6.19 0.30 0.50
N ASP A 167 6.02 1.01 -0.61
CA ASP A 167 4.72 1.51 -1.05
C ASP A 167 4.62 1.50 -2.57
N ASN A 168 3.83 0.58 -3.10
CA ASN A 168 3.68 0.43 -4.54
C ASN A 168 2.64 1.40 -5.16
N SER A 169 2.12 2.38 -4.41
CA SER A 169 1.15 3.34 -4.96
C SER A 169 1.70 4.24 -6.04
N VAL A 170 3.01 4.51 -6.06
CA VAL A 170 3.62 5.32 -7.13
C VAL A 170 3.46 4.62 -8.49
N LEU A 171 3.60 3.29 -8.52
CA LEU A 171 3.38 2.50 -9.73
C LEU A 171 1.92 2.60 -10.20
N ILE A 172 0.98 2.65 -9.26
CA ILE A 172 -0.44 2.73 -9.57
C ILE A 172 -0.87 4.14 -9.98
N LYS A 173 -0.31 5.19 -9.36
CA LYS A 173 -0.54 6.58 -9.80
C LYS A 173 -0.14 6.76 -11.27
N ARG A 174 0.96 6.14 -11.71
CA ARG A 174 1.39 6.15 -13.12
C ARG A 174 0.42 5.40 -14.03
N ASP A 175 -0.07 4.22 -13.63
CA ASP A 175 -1.05 3.46 -14.43
C ASP A 175 -2.41 4.18 -14.52
N LEU A 176 -2.90 4.77 -13.42
CA LEU A 176 -4.14 5.56 -13.41
C LEU A 176 -4.04 6.80 -14.30
N ALA A 177 -2.91 7.52 -14.27
CA ALA A 177 -2.68 8.67 -15.15
C ALA A 177 -2.52 8.25 -16.64
N ALA A 178 -1.94 7.09 -16.91
CA ALA A 178 -1.85 6.57 -18.28
C ALA A 178 -3.24 6.20 -18.85
N ARG A 179 -4.14 5.65 -18.01
CA ARG A 179 -5.51 5.32 -18.39
C ARG A 179 -6.42 6.54 -18.55
N SER A 180 -6.20 7.62 -17.79
CA SER A 180 -6.95 8.87 -18.00
C SER A 180 -6.57 9.59 -19.30
N ASN A 181 -5.35 9.36 -19.78
CA ASN A 181 -4.83 10.01 -20.99
C ASN A 181 -5.02 9.19 -22.27
N SER A 182 -5.62 7.99 -22.20
CA SER A 182 -5.83 7.11 -23.35
C SER A 182 -7.22 7.21 -23.99
N MET A 183 -8.01 8.24 -23.70
CA MET A 183 -9.23 8.53 -24.48
C MET A 183 -8.81 9.25 -25.77
N PRO A 184 -8.98 8.64 -26.97
CA PRO A 184 -8.65 9.33 -28.20
C PRO A 184 -9.66 10.46 -28.39
N PHE A 185 -9.16 11.70 -28.34
CA PHE A 185 -9.92 12.86 -28.77
C PHE A 185 -10.29 12.63 -30.23
N ALA A 186 -11.58 12.42 -30.50
CA ALA A 186 -12.10 12.24 -31.84
C ALA A 186 -11.67 13.43 -32.70
N SER A 187 -10.88 13.15 -33.74
CA SER A 187 -10.49 14.15 -34.73
C SER A 187 -11.72 14.53 -35.55
N PRO A 188 -12.06 15.82 -35.71
CA PRO A 188 -13.00 16.21 -36.75
C PRO A 188 -12.26 16.21 -38.09
N ALA A 189 -12.76 15.40 -39.01
CA ALA A 189 -12.45 15.56 -40.43
C ALA A 189 -13.01 16.91 -40.92
N SER A 190 -12.20 17.68 -41.65
CA SER A 190 -12.69 18.64 -42.65
C SER A 190 -11.61 18.91 -43.69
N MET A 191 -12.00 18.70 -44.94
CA MET A 191 -11.20 18.89 -46.15
C MET A 191 -10.92 20.37 -46.42
N SER A 192 -9.75 20.68 -46.98
CA SER A 192 -9.62 21.71 -48.02
C SER A 192 -8.31 21.56 -48.80
N THR A 193 -8.48 21.41 -50.11
CA THR A 193 -7.49 21.37 -51.18
C THR A 193 -6.92 22.76 -51.45
N THR A 194 -5.59 22.91 -51.54
CA THR A 194 -4.96 23.79 -52.54
C THR A 194 -3.50 23.40 -52.80
N HIS A 195 -3.14 23.41 -54.07
CA HIS A 195 -1.87 22.98 -54.65
C HIS A 195 -0.73 24.03 -54.54
N LEU A 196 0.50 23.51 -54.68
CA LEU A 196 1.74 24.11 -55.22
C LEU A 196 2.70 24.87 -54.29
N GLY A 197 3.92 24.32 -54.19
CA GLY A 197 5.14 25.04 -53.81
C GLY A 197 6.22 24.17 -53.14
N LEU A 198 6.99 23.39 -53.91
CA LEU A 198 8.29 22.83 -53.49
C LEU A 198 9.35 23.95 -53.49
N PRO A 199 10.33 23.96 -52.57
CA PRO A 199 11.51 23.11 -52.77
C PRO A 199 12.07 22.41 -51.50
N SER A 200 12.80 21.34 -51.83
CA SER A 200 13.77 20.54 -51.08
C SER A 200 14.27 21.04 -49.71
N ASN A 201 14.13 20.19 -48.69
CA ASN A 201 15.28 19.67 -47.93
C ASN A 201 14.91 18.46 -47.05
N VAL A 202 15.46 17.30 -47.45
CA VAL A 202 15.96 16.16 -46.67
C VAL A 202 15.45 15.92 -45.24
N SER A 203 14.70 14.82 -45.07
CA SER A 203 14.86 13.85 -43.97
C SER A 203 14.14 12.55 -44.34
N GLU A 204 14.91 11.56 -44.78
CA GLU A 204 14.42 10.21 -45.04
C GLU A 204 14.35 9.41 -43.73
N LEU A 205 13.13 9.08 -43.30
CA LEU A 205 12.87 7.78 -42.67
C LEU A 205 12.53 6.79 -43.80
N PRO A 206 13.02 5.54 -43.80
CA PRO A 206 12.36 4.48 -44.52
C PRO A 206 11.29 3.85 -43.63
N GLY A 207 10.07 3.87 -44.16
CA GLY A 207 8.91 3.19 -43.61
C GLY A 207 8.97 1.67 -43.76
N VAL A 208 8.10 1.08 -42.96
CA VAL A 208 7.56 -0.29 -43.00
C VAL A 208 7.58 -0.92 -44.40
N ILE A 209 8.26 -2.06 -44.51
CA ILE A 209 8.10 -2.99 -45.62
C ILE A 209 7.20 -4.14 -45.12
N SER A 210 6.08 -4.34 -45.80
CA SER A 210 5.20 -5.50 -45.67
C SER A 210 5.98 -6.80 -45.79
N ALA A 211 5.85 -7.68 -44.80
CA ALA A 211 6.39 -9.03 -44.82
C ALA A 211 5.29 -10.05 -45.16
N GLY A 212 5.53 -10.82 -46.22
CA GLY A 212 4.96 -12.14 -46.46
C GLY A 212 6.04 -13.01 -47.14
N PRO A 213 5.86 -14.33 -47.21
CA PRO A 213 5.90 -15.28 -46.12
C PRO A 213 7.16 -16.17 -46.24
N GLY A 214 7.81 -16.50 -45.11
CA GLY A 214 8.84 -17.55 -45.10
C GLY A 214 10.08 -17.17 -44.29
N ASP A 215 10.06 -17.50 -42.99
CA ASP A 215 11.02 -18.42 -42.35
C ASP A 215 10.89 -18.25 -40.83
N ILE A 216 10.18 -19.20 -40.24
CA ILE A 216 9.89 -19.24 -38.80
C ILE A 216 11.16 -19.73 -38.10
N LYS A 217 12.03 -18.82 -37.67
CA LYS A 217 12.92 -19.11 -36.52
C LYS A 217 12.10 -18.92 -35.26
N ALA A 218 11.51 -20.02 -34.80
CA ALA A 218 10.78 -20.12 -33.55
C ALA A 218 11.66 -19.65 -32.39
N LEU A 219 11.15 -18.67 -31.65
CA LEU A 219 11.65 -18.32 -30.32
C LEU A 219 11.34 -19.47 -29.36
N VAL A 220 12.33 -19.78 -28.51
CA VAL A 220 12.30 -20.90 -27.56
C VAL A 220 11.12 -20.77 -26.58
N PRO A 221 10.31 -21.82 -26.33
CA PRO A 221 9.25 -21.76 -25.34
C PRO A 221 9.81 -21.69 -23.93
N TYR A 222 9.25 -20.80 -23.10
CA TYR A 222 9.47 -20.80 -21.66
C TYR A 222 8.83 -22.06 -21.05
N VAL A 223 9.67 -23.03 -20.68
CA VAL A 223 9.22 -24.26 -20.00
C VAL A 223 8.97 -23.93 -18.53
N SER A 224 7.70 -23.76 -18.17
CA SER A 224 7.24 -23.94 -16.79
C SER A 224 7.24 -25.43 -16.48
N SER A 225 8.11 -25.86 -15.57
CA SER A 225 8.02 -27.20 -14.95
C SER A 225 7.70 -27.05 -13.48
N VAL A 226 6.43 -27.25 -13.14
CA VAL A 226 6.00 -27.69 -11.82
C VAL A 226 5.28 -29.02 -12.01
N ARG A 227 5.97 -30.14 -11.76
CA ARG A 227 5.34 -31.35 -11.22
C ARG A 227 6.38 -32.25 -10.57
N GLY A 228 6.34 -32.31 -9.25
CA GLY A 228 7.15 -33.21 -8.45
C GLY A 228 6.87 -33.06 -6.96
N THR A 229 5.80 -33.69 -6.48
CA THR A 229 5.76 -34.30 -5.14
C THR A 229 5.68 -35.81 -5.36
N PRO A 230 6.05 -36.69 -4.41
CA PRO A 230 6.38 -36.46 -2.99
C PRO A 230 7.72 -37.09 -2.57
N THR A 231 8.21 -36.83 -1.35
CA THR A 231 8.56 -37.85 -0.34
C THR A 231 8.98 -37.17 0.97
N VAL A 232 8.26 -37.55 2.03
CA VAL A 232 8.54 -37.29 3.43
C VAL A 232 9.72 -38.15 3.87
N THR A 233 10.73 -37.56 4.50
CA THR A 233 11.55 -38.26 5.50
C THR A 233 11.66 -37.39 6.74
N SER A 234 10.92 -37.80 7.75
CA SER A 234 10.99 -37.37 9.13
C SER A 234 12.41 -37.56 9.68
N GLY A 235 13.02 -36.50 10.20
CA GLY A 235 14.24 -36.53 10.99
C GLY A 235 13.98 -35.88 12.34
N SER A 236 13.33 -36.62 13.23
CA SER A 236 13.21 -36.29 14.65
C SER A 236 14.56 -36.53 15.32
N SER A 237 15.17 -35.50 15.88
CA SER A 237 16.16 -35.65 16.96
C SER A 237 15.62 -34.91 18.17
N VAL A 238 14.89 -35.65 19.00
CA VAL A 238 14.52 -35.26 20.35
C VAL A 238 15.71 -35.54 21.25
N ASP A 239 16.33 -34.47 21.76
CA ASP A 239 16.98 -34.49 23.07
C ASP A 239 15.88 -34.55 24.13
N GLY A 240 15.99 -35.47 25.09
CA GLY A 240 15.09 -35.52 26.24
C GLY A 240 15.01 -36.84 26.97
N ASP A 241 15.87 -36.99 27.97
CA ASP A 241 15.66 -37.58 29.30
C ASP A 241 14.90 -38.91 29.46
N HIS A 242 15.63 -39.90 29.98
CA HIS A 242 15.09 -40.87 30.93
C HIS A 242 15.85 -40.78 32.26
N PHE A 243 15.37 -39.88 33.12
CA PHE A 243 15.41 -40.08 34.56
C PHE A 243 14.32 -41.08 34.93
N GLY A 244 14.73 -42.29 35.33
CA GLY A 244 13.87 -43.33 35.87
C GLY A 244 14.45 -43.86 37.17
N LYS A 245 13.72 -43.64 38.26
CA LYS A 245 14.00 -44.08 39.63
C LYS A 245 14.25 -45.59 39.72
N HIS A 246 15.31 -46.00 40.41
CA HIS A 246 15.28 -46.85 41.61
C HIS A 246 16.66 -46.88 42.28
#